data_AF-A0A431HFU7-F1
#
_entry.id   AF-A0A431HFU7-F1
#
_cell.length_a   1.000
_cell.length_b   1.000
_cell.length_c   1.000
_cell.angle_alpha   90.00
_cell.angle_beta   90.00
_cell.angle_gamma   90.00
#
_symmetry.space_group_name_H-M   'P 1'
#
loop_
_entity.id
_entity.type
_entity.pdbx_description
1 polymer ?
#
loop_
_entity_poly.entity_id
_entity_poly.type
_entity_poly.pdbx_seq_one_letter_code
_entity_poly.pdbx_strand_id
1 'polypeptide(L)' 'MNKIIGKNLQQARQRKGLTQAEVAGRAGTNTNYYAKLERGEAVPSLKMLEKIIKTLGVKSSDVLPF' A
#
# COMPACT_ATOMS: atom_id res chain seq x y z
N MET A 1 -3.14 10.22 -6.11
CA MET A 1 -1.78 9.72 -5.78
C MET A 1 -1.05 9.38 -7.06
N ASN A 2 0.29 9.39 -7.09
CA ASN A 2 1.03 8.93 -8.28
C ASN A 2 0.70 7.46 -8.56
N LYS A 3 0.23 7.13 -9.78
CA LYS A 3 -0.13 5.77 -10.20
C LYS A 3 1.02 4.76 -10.00
N ILE A 4 2.27 5.22 -10.09
CA ILE A 4 3.46 4.39 -9.85
C ILE A 4 3.49 3.89 -8.41
N ILE A 5 3.18 4.74 -7.43
CA ILE A 5 3.16 4.36 -6.01
C ILE A 5 2.09 3.29 -5.76
N GLY A 6 0.88 3.49 -6.29
CA GLY A 6 -0.20 2.51 -6.18
C GLY A 6 0.17 1.14 -6.77
N LYS A 7 0.77 1.15 -7.96
CA LYS A 7 1.28 -0.07 -8.61
C LYS A 7 2.38 -0.74 -7.79
N ASN A 8 3.31 0.02 -7.22
CA ASN A 8 4.38 -0.54 -6.38
C ASN A 8 3.82 -1.19 -5.11
N LEU A 9 2.82 -0.58 -4.46
CA LEU A 9 2.11 -1.18 -3.32
C LEU A 9 1.42 -2.49 -3.71
N GLN A 10 0.74 -2.51 -4.86
CA GLN A 10 0.09 -3.72 -5.38
C GLN A 10 1.10 -4.84 -5.63
N GLN A 11 2.22 -4.52 -6.29
CA GLN A 11 3.27 -5.50 -6.58
C GLN A 11 3.92 -6.03 -5.30
N ALA A 12 4.21 -5.16 -4.34
CA ALA A 12 4.73 -5.56 -3.03
C ALA A 12 3.77 -6.51 -2.31
N ARG A 13 2.45 -6.22 -2.32
CA ARG A 13 1.43 -7.11 -1.76
C ARG A 13 1.41 -8.46 -2.45
N GLN A 14 1.35 -8.49 -3.78
CA GLN A 14 1.25 -9.72 -4.56
C GLN A 14 2.48 -10.63 -4.32
N ARG A 15 3.69 -10.05 -4.25
CA ARG A 15 4.92 -10.79 -3.91
C ARG A 15 4.87 -11.45 -2.53
N LYS A 16 4.06 -10.92 -1.61
CA LYS A 16 3.87 -11.48 -0.27
C LYS A 16 2.68 -12.45 -0.18
N GLY A 17 1.95 -12.68 -1.28
CA GLY A 17 0.77 -13.54 -1.30
C GLY A 17 -0.41 -13.03 -0.46
N LEU A 18 -0.42 -11.74 -0.11
CA LEU A 18 -1.45 -11.15 0.73
C LEU A 18 -2.64 -10.65 -0.10
N THR A 19 -3.84 -10.77 0.43
CA THR A 19 -5.05 -10.11 -0.10
C THR A 19 -5.08 -8.63 0.29
N GLN A 20 -5.89 -7.83 -0.41
CA GLN A 20 -6.11 -6.43 -0.05
C GLN A 20 -6.72 -6.30 1.36
N ALA A 21 -7.59 -7.23 1.75
CA ALA A 21 -8.23 -7.24 3.06
C ALA A 21 -7.22 -7.51 4.19
N GLU A 22 -6.27 -8.43 3.98
CA GLU A 22 -5.22 -8.71 4.97
C GLU A 22 -4.29 -7.51 5.19
N VAL A 23 -3.85 -6.85 4.11
CA VAL A 23 -3.01 -5.65 4.25
C VAL A 23 -3.80 -4.53 4.92
N ALA A 24 -5.06 -4.33 4.52
CA ALA A 24 -5.91 -3.32 5.12
C ALA A 24 -6.11 -3.56 6.63
N GLY A 25 -6.46 -4.78 7.03
CA GLY A 25 -6.64 -5.15 8.44
C GLY A 25 -5.36 -4.96 9.25
N ARG A 26 -4.22 -5.45 8.76
CA ARG A 26 -2.92 -5.30 9.43
C ARG A 26 -2.45 -3.84 9.51
N ALA A 27 -2.75 -3.02 8.51
CA ALA A 27 -2.41 -1.59 8.49
C ALA A 27 -3.42 -0.72 9.28
N GLY A 28 -4.51 -1.30 9.78
CA GLY A 28 -5.56 -0.58 10.51
C GLY A 28 -6.37 0.35 9.61
N THR A 29 -6.73 -0.12 8.41
CA THR A 29 -7.61 0.56 7.46
C THR A 29 -8.66 -0.39 6.88
N ASN A 30 -9.52 0.11 5.99
CA ASN A 30 -10.52 -0.71 5.31
C ASN A 30 -10.06 -1.13 3.90
N THR A 31 -10.56 -2.28 3.44
CA THR A 31 -10.18 -2.88 2.15
C THR A 31 -10.44 -1.95 0.96
N ASN A 32 -11.56 -1.22 0.97
CA ASN A 32 -11.91 -0.30 -0.12
C ASN A 32 -10.90 0.85 -0.24
N TYR A 33 -10.51 1.43 0.89
CA TYR A 33 -9.49 2.47 0.94
C TYR A 33 -8.15 1.95 0.42
N TYR A 34 -7.71 0.78 0.88
CA TYR A 34 -6.48 0.17 0.38
C TYR A 34 -6.53 -0.13 -1.13
N ALA A 35 -7.67 -0.62 -1.65
CA ALA A 35 -7.87 -0.82 -3.08
C ALA A 35 -7.79 0.49 -3.88
N LYS A 36 -8.33 1.60 -3.35
CA LYS A 36 -8.18 2.94 -3.95
C LYS A 36 -6.72 3.40 -3.97
N LEU A 37 -5.92 3.05 -2.96
CA LEU A 37 -4.48 3.33 -2.97
C LEU A 37 -3.77 2.59 -4.10
N GLU A 38 -4.04 1.29 -4.28
CA GLU A 38 -3.43 0.50 -5.37
C GLU A 38 -3.78 1.08 -6.76
N ARG A 39 -4.99 1.61 -6.93
CA ARG A 39 -5.42 2.28 -8.18
C ARG A 39 -4.94 3.73 -8.31
N GLY A 40 -4.32 4.29 -7.27
CA GLY A 40 -3.87 5.69 -7.23
C GLY A 40 -4.99 6.72 -7.03
N GLU A 41 -6.21 6.28 -6.73
CA GLU A 41 -7.43 7.08 -6.55
C GLU A 41 -7.49 7.77 -5.17
N ALA A 42 -6.71 7.30 -4.20
CA ALA A 42 -6.61 7.91 -2.87
C ALA A 42 -5.16 8.24 -2.53
N VAL A 43 -4.96 9.26 -1.68
CA VAL A 43 -3.65 9.63 -1.11
C VAL A 43 -3.68 9.30 0.39
N PRO A 44 -2.74 8.48 0.90
CA PRO A 44 -2.58 8.22 2.31
C PRO A 44 -1.80 9.35 2.99
N SER A 45 -2.09 9.56 4.27
CA SER A 45 -1.20 10.32 5.13
C SER A 45 0.15 9.61 5.26
N LEU A 46 1.20 10.34 5.63
CA LEU A 46 2.53 9.76 5.85
C LEU A 46 2.47 8.60 6.86
N LYS A 47 1.72 8.78 7.97
CA LYS A 47 1.51 7.75 8.99
C LYS A 47 0.82 6.50 8.43
N MET A 48 -0.17 6.66 7.55
CA MET A 48 -0.84 5.52 6.93
C MET A 48 0.09 4.81 5.94
N LEU A 49 0.83 5.57 5.13
CA LEU A 49 1.81 5.00 4.20
C LEU A 49 2.88 4.20 4.94
N GLU A 50 3.40 4.73 6.04
CA GLU A 50 4.36 4.03 6.90
C GLU A 50 3.80 2.70 7.44
N LYS A 51 2.56 2.70 7.93
CA LYS A 51 1.89 1.47 8.38
C LYS A 51 1.76 0.44 7.26
N ILE A 52 1.39 0.86 6.06
CA ILE A 52 1.27 -0.03 4.90
C ILE A 52 2.64 -0.60 4.52
N ILE A 53 3.68 0.24 4.43
CA ILE A 53 5.05 -0.19 4.11
C ILE A 53 5.55 -1.21 5.14
N LYS A 54 5.35 -0.94 6.44
CA LYS A 54 5.67 -1.87 7.53
C LYS A 54 4.90 -3.18 7.42
N THR A 55 3.60 -3.11 7.14
CA THR A 55 2.73 -4.28 6.95
C THR A 55 3.19 -5.17 5.78
N LEU A 56 3.63 -4.54 4.69
CA LEU A 56 4.17 -5.22 3.52
C LEU A 56 5.60 -5.71 3.73
N GLY A 57 6.30 -5.25 4.77
CA GLY A 57 7.69 -5.61 5.05
C GLY A 57 8.63 -5.23 3.92
N VAL A 58 8.44 -4.04 3.35
CA VAL A 58 9.26 -3.47 2.25
C VAL A 58 9.91 -2.16 2.69
N LYS A 59 10.89 -1.69 1.94
CA LYS A 59 11.49 -0.36 2.15
C LYS A 59 10.64 0.72 1.47
N SER A 60 10.75 1.97 1.93
CA SER A 60 10.10 3.10 1.28
C SER A 60 10.56 3.30 -0.16
N SER A 61 11.83 3.00 -0.46
CA SER A 61 12.42 3.02 -1.81
C SER A 61 11.79 1.99 -2.76
N ASP A 62 11.16 0.93 -2.24
CA ASP A 62 10.47 -0.06 -3.08
C ASP A 62 9.10 0.47 -3.57
N VAL A 63 8.64 1.58 -2.97
CA VAL A 63 7.28 2.13 -3.16
C VAL A 63 7.31 3.53 -3.77
N LEU A 64 8.20 4.40 -3.29
CA LEU A 64 8.28 5.81 -3.67
C LEU A 64 9.22 6.03 -4.86
N PRO A 65 8.90 6.95 -5.79
CA PRO A 65 9.65 7.14 -7.03
C PRO A 65 10.75 8.20 -6.87
N PHE A 66 11.79 7.88 -6.09
CA PHE A 66 12.99 8.72 -5.95
C PHE A 66 14.26 7.88 -6.03
#